data_AF-A0A2H1WZ02-F1
#
_entry.id   AF-A0A2H1WZ02-F1
#
_cell.length_a   1.000
_cell.length_b   1.000
_cell.length_c   1.000
_cell.angle_alpha   90.00
_cell.angle_beta   90.00
_cell.angle_gamma   90.00
#
_symmetry.space_group_name_H-M   'P 1'
#
loop_
_entity.id
_entity.type
_entity.pdbx_description
1 polymer ?
#
loop_
_entity_poly.entity_id
_entity_poly.type
_entity_poly.pdbx_seq_one_letter_code
_entity_poly.pdbx_strand_id
1 'polypeptide(L)'
;EGRSKFEKPSDYVTYLNQPELSVGKLHGCLENLRISLTNNPLSWIEEFGTKGIESLLTTLNQCYTNDSRYDRVQYECIRCLSAILNNTVGIRTMFECREALPVLARSLDARKPHCALEAAK
;
A
#
# COMPACT_ATOMS: atom_id res chain seq x y z
N GLU A 1 -15.58 -10.07 20.23
CA GLU A 1 -16.19 -10.03 18.87
C GLU A 1 -15.95 -8.66 18.26
N GLY A 2 -14.83 -8.49 17.55
CA GLY A 2 -14.50 -7.23 16.88
C GLY A 2 -14.74 -7.39 15.39
N ARG A 3 -15.88 -6.92 14.89
CA ARG A 3 -16.09 -6.78 13.44
C ARG A 3 -14.89 -6.03 12.86
N SER A 4 -14.30 -6.57 11.80
CA SER A 4 -13.25 -5.87 11.04
C SER A 4 -13.76 -4.48 10.71
N LYS A 5 -13.01 -3.43 11.09
CA LYS A 5 -13.38 -2.03 10.83
C LYS A 5 -13.38 -1.71 9.33
N PHE A 6 -12.86 -2.61 8.51
CA PHE A 6 -12.78 -2.54 7.06
C PHE A 6 -13.43 -3.80 6.48
N GLU A 7 -14.55 -3.62 5.79
CA GLU A 7 -15.28 -4.71 5.13
C GLU A 7 -15.07 -4.64 3.60
N LYS A 8 -14.94 -3.42 3.06
CA LYS A 8 -14.83 -3.16 1.62
C LYS A 8 -13.50 -2.48 1.26
N PRO A 9 -13.01 -2.63 0.02
CA PRO A 9 -11.85 -1.89 -0.48
C PRO A 9 -11.96 -0.39 -0.26
N SER A 10 -13.15 0.18 -0.48
CA SER A 10 -13.43 1.61 -0.29
C SER A 10 -13.20 2.12 1.13
N ASP A 11 -13.35 1.26 2.14
CA ASP A 11 -13.15 1.63 3.54
C ASP A 11 -11.68 1.93 3.80
N TYR A 12 -10.78 1.14 3.22
CA TYR A 12 -9.34 1.36 3.27
C TYR A 12 -8.93 2.63 2.54
N VAL A 13 -9.47 2.87 1.34
CA VAL A 13 -9.21 4.10 0.57
C VAL A 13 -9.63 5.33 1.36
N THR A 14 -10.85 5.30 1.90
CA THR A 14 -11.39 6.40 2.70
C THR A 14 -10.54 6.65 3.94
N TYR A 15 -10.12 5.59 4.63
CA TYR A 15 -9.31 5.69 5.83
C TYR A 15 -7.91 6.23 5.54
N LEU A 16 -7.19 5.68 4.55
CA LEU A 16 -5.85 6.15 4.18
C LEU A 16 -5.81 7.61 3.74
N ASN A 17 -6.91 8.12 3.18
CA ASN A 17 -7.03 9.51 2.74
C ASN A 17 -7.47 10.47 3.87
N GLN A 18 -7.67 9.98 5.10
CA GLN A 18 -7.96 10.85 6.23
C GLN A 18 -6.74 11.73 6.58
N PRO A 19 -6.93 13.03 6.83
CA PRO A 19 -5.84 13.88 7.30
C PRO A 19 -5.37 13.44 8.70
N GLU A 20 -4.10 13.69 8.99
CA GLU A 20 -3.52 13.57 10.34
C GLU A 20 -3.59 12.17 10.99
N LEU A 21 -3.55 11.10 10.20
CA LEU A 21 -3.36 9.77 10.77
C LEU A 21 -2.02 9.65 11.48
N SER A 22 -2.03 9.12 12.71
CA SER A 22 -0.80 8.77 13.40
C SER A 22 -0.08 7.62 12.69
N VAL A 23 1.25 7.59 12.80
CA VAL A 23 2.10 6.52 12.22
C VAL A 23 1.61 5.12 12.59
N GLY A 24 1.19 4.91 13.85
CA GLY A 24 0.67 3.62 14.31
C GLY A 24 -0.68 3.24 13.67
N LYS A 25 -1.56 4.23 13.43
CA LYS A 25 -2.83 4.01 12.74
C LYS A 25 -2.63 3.71 11.25
N LEU A 26 -1.68 4.38 10.60
CA LEU A 26 -1.28 4.09 9.22
C LEU A 26 -0.75 2.67 9.11
N HIS A 27 0.21 2.30 9.96
CA HIS A 27 0.79 0.96 9.97
C HIS A 27 -0.27 -0.13 10.14
N GLY A 28 -1.11 -0.01 11.18
CA GLY A 28 -2.16 -1.01 11.42
C GLY A 28 -3.18 -1.12 10.29
N CYS A 29 -3.50 -0.01 9.61
CA CYS A 29 -4.35 -0.04 8.42
C CYS A 29 -3.69 -0.82 7.27
N LEU A 30 -2.41 -0.53 6.97
CA LEU A 30 -1.66 -1.19 5.91
C LEU A 30 -1.47 -2.69 6.19
N GLU A 31 -1.22 -3.10 7.43
CA GLU A 31 -1.14 -4.52 7.79
C GLU A 31 -2.46 -5.26 7.49
N ASN A 32 -3.60 -4.67 7.87
CA ASN A 32 -4.91 -5.23 7.57
C ASN A 32 -5.18 -5.26 6.06
N LEU A 33 -4.87 -4.16 5.36
CA LEU A 33 -5.03 -4.05 3.91
C LEU A 33 -4.19 -5.10 3.18
N ARG A 34 -2.93 -5.33 3.57
CA ARG A 34 -2.08 -6.37 2.97
C ARG A 34 -2.71 -7.74 3.10
N ILE A 35 -3.28 -8.07 4.27
CA ILE A 35 -3.99 -9.34 4.50
C ILE A 35 -5.19 -9.44 3.56
N SER A 36 -6.00 -8.38 3.45
CA SER A 36 -7.14 -8.33 2.52
C SER A 36 -6.71 -8.50 1.06
N LEU A 37 -5.68 -7.78 0.60
CA LEU A 37 -5.14 -7.86 -0.76
C LEU A 37 -4.60 -9.26 -1.10
N THR A 38 -4.10 -9.99 -0.10
CA THR A 38 -3.52 -11.33 -0.30
C THR A 38 -4.59 -12.44 -0.29
N ASN A 39 -5.59 -12.31 0.58
CA ASN A 39 -6.51 -13.41 0.88
C ASN A 39 -7.89 -13.28 0.22
N ASN A 40 -8.27 -12.08 -0.25
CA ASN A 40 -9.55 -11.89 -0.92
C ASN A 40 -9.49 -12.26 -2.41
N PRO A 41 -10.64 -12.56 -3.05
CA PRO A 41 -10.68 -12.85 -4.48
C PRO A 41 -10.19 -11.69 -5.34
N LEU A 42 -9.82 -11.98 -6.59
CA LEU A 42 -9.35 -10.96 -7.55
C LEU A 42 -10.36 -9.83 -7.79
N SER A 43 -11.66 -10.10 -7.66
CA SER A 43 -12.71 -9.06 -7.72
C SER A 43 -12.56 -7.99 -6.65
N TRP A 44 -11.98 -8.33 -5.49
CA TRP A 44 -11.69 -7.37 -4.43
C TRP A 44 -10.56 -6.42 -4.83
N ILE A 45 -9.53 -6.94 -5.51
CA ILE A 45 -8.41 -6.14 -6.04
C ILE A 45 -8.90 -5.24 -7.19
N GLU A 46 -9.80 -5.76 -8.02
CA GLU A 46 -10.45 -4.99 -9.08
C GLU A 46 -11.27 -3.82 -8.51
N GLU A 47 -12.03 -4.05 -7.43
CA GLU A 47 -12.79 -3.00 -6.74
C GLU A 47 -11.87 -2.01 -5.99
N PHE A 48 -10.74 -2.47 -5.44
CA PHE A 48 -9.72 -1.57 -4.86
C PHE A 48 -9.17 -0.61 -5.93
N GLY A 49 -8.86 -1.14 -7.11
CA GLY A 49 -8.64 -0.38 -8.34
C GLY A 49 -7.54 0.69 -8.25
N THR A 50 -7.56 1.61 -9.22
CA THR A 50 -6.59 2.70 -9.32
C THR A 50 -6.64 3.64 -8.12
N LYS A 51 -7.84 3.93 -7.59
CA LYS A 51 -8.03 4.79 -6.42
C LYS A 51 -7.29 4.25 -5.18
N GLY A 52 -7.36 2.95 -4.95
CA GLY A 52 -6.66 2.32 -3.85
C GLY A 52 -5.14 2.35 -4.03
N ILE A 53 -4.66 2.12 -5.25
CA ILE A 53 -3.25 2.26 -5.58
C ILE A 53 -2.78 3.71 -5.35
N GLU A 54 -3.51 4.72 -5.84
CA GLU A 54 -3.19 6.13 -5.64
C GLU A 54 -3.10 6.51 -4.14
N SER A 55 -3.99 5.97 -3.29
CA SER A 55 -3.89 6.13 -1.83
C SER A 55 -2.60 5.51 -1.26
N LEU A 56 -2.23 4.30 -1.69
CA LEU A 56 -0.95 3.68 -1.29
C LEU A 56 0.25 4.51 -1.75
N LEU A 57 0.25 4.99 -3.00
CA LEU A 57 1.33 5.83 -3.54
C LEU A 57 1.45 7.16 -2.79
N THR A 58 0.33 7.74 -2.37
CA THR A 58 0.31 8.95 -1.54
C THR A 58 0.95 8.68 -0.17
N THR A 59 0.58 7.58 0.49
CA THR A 59 1.21 7.16 1.75
C THR A 59 2.71 6.86 1.56
N LEU A 60 3.11 6.22 0.47
CA LEU A 60 4.52 5.92 0.18
C LEU A 60 5.34 7.20 -0.05
N ASN A 61 4.78 8.18 -0.77
CA ASN A 61 5.40 9.50 -0.94
C ASN A 61 5.57 10.25 0.38
N GLN A 62 4.59 10.17 1.29
CA GLN A 62 4.71 10.71 2.64
C GLN A 62 5.87 10.05 3.39
N CYS A 63 6.05 8.74 3.27
CA CYS A 63 7.15 8.03 3.93
C CYS A 63 8.53 8.49 3.44
N TYR A 64 8.68 8.88 2.17
CA TYR A 64 9.96 9.37 1.63
C TYR A 64 10.37 10.76 2.14
N THR A 65 9.42 11.54 2.64
CA THR A 65 9.66 12.93 3.11
C THR A 65 9.70 13.05 4.63
N ASN A 66 9.35 11.98 5.34
CA ASN A 66 9.33 11.94 6.80
C ASN A 66 10.53 11.18 7.38
N ASP A 67 10.69 11.29 8.70
CA ASP A 67 11.76 10.63 9.45
C ASP A 67 11.56 9.11 9.60
N SER A 68 12.53 8.45 10.26
CA SER A 68 12.59 7.00 10.44
C SER A 68 11.40 6.39 11.19
N ARG A 69 10.53 7.19 11.83
CA ARG A 69 9.27 6.67 12.42
C ARG A 69 8.38 6.04 11.35
N TYR A 70 8.48 6.49 10.09
CA TYR A 70 7.70 5.96 8.97
C TYR A 70 8.30 4.72 8.32
N ASP A 71 9.48 4.24 8.73
CA ASP A 71 10.14 3.10 8.06
C ASP A 71 9.27 1.83 8.04
N ARG A 72 8.54 1.57 9.13
CA ARG A 72 7.60 0.43 9.20
C ARG A 72 6.38 0.63 8.30
N VAL A 73 5.88 1.86 8.22
CA VAL A 73 4.76 2.22 7.33
C VAL A 73 5.19 2.07 5.87
N GLN A 74 6.40 2.54 5.53
CA GLN A 74 6.98 2.41 4.21
C GLN A 74 7.07 0.94 3.80
N TYR A 75 7.68 0.11 4.65
CA TYR A 75 7.85 -1.32 4.38
C TYR A 75 6.50 -2.02 4.16
N GLU A 76 5.52 -1.80 5.04
CA GLU A 76 4.21 -2.45 4.89
C GLU A 76 3.45 -1.93 3.66
N CYS A 77 3.60 -0.65 3.30
CA CYS A 77 3.03 -0.08 2.07
C CYS A 77 3.61 -0.76 0.81
N ILE A 78 4.92 -1.00 0.77
CA ILE A 78 5.58 -1.74 -0.33
C ILE A 78 5.05 -3.18 -0.39
N ARG A 79 4.79 -3.82 0.74
CA ARG A 79 4.19 -5.16 0.79
C ARG A 79 2.75 -5.18 0.26
N CYS A 80 1.95 -4.14 0.50
CA CYS A 80 0.64 -3.99 -0.13
C CYS A 80 0.77 -3.91 -1.66
N LEU A 81 1.68 -3.08 -2.17
CA LEU A 81 1.94 -2.96 -3.61
C LEU A 81 2.44 -4.30 -4.21
N SER A 82 3.30 -5.03 -3.51
CA SER A 82 3.78 -6.34 -3.93
C SER A 82 2.65 -7.37 -4.01
N ALA A 83 1.70 -7.35 -3.07
CA ALA A 83 0.52 -8.20 -3.12
C ALA A 83 -0.38 -7.89 -4.34
N ILE A 84 -0.51 -6.61 -4.70
CA ILE A 84 -1.23 -6.17 -5.91
C ILE A 84 -0.52 -6.67 -7.17
N LEU A 85 0.81 -6.57 -7.23
CA LEU A 85 1.60 -7.02 -8.38
C LEU A 85 1.63 -8.54 -8.56
N ASN A 86 1.27 -9.33 -7.54
CA ASN A 86 1.28 -10.79 -7.60
C ASN A 86 0.08 -11.40 -8.36
N ASN A 87 -0.65 -10.61 -9.16
CA ASN A 87 -1.74 -11.11 -10.00
C ASN A 87 -1.97 -10.22 -11.23
N THR A 88 -2.60 -10.77 -12.26
CA THR A 88 -2.76 -10.08 -13.56
C THR A 88 -3.68 -8.86 -13.50
N VAL A 89 -4.70 -8.86 -12.62
CA VAL A 89 -5.59 -7.71 -12.42
C VAL A 89 -4.79 -6.55 -11.84
N GLY A 90 -4.09 -6.78 -10.73
CA GLY A 90 -3.30 -5.75 -10.07
C GLY A 90 -2.13 -5.25 -10.91
N ILE A 91 -1.44 -6.12 -11.69
CA ILE A 91 -0.43 -5.67 -12.66
C ILE A 91 -1.05 -4.68 -13.66
N ARG A 92 -2.18 -5.04 -14.29
CA ARG A 92 -2.85 -4.15 -15.25
C ARG A 92 -3.21 -2.81 -14.61
N THR A 93 -3.83 -2.83 -13.43
CA THR A 93 -4.21 -1.61 -12.71
C THR A 93 -2.98 -0.75 -12.33
N MET A 94 -1.86 -1.38 -11.97
CA MET A 94 -0.60 -0.67 -11.70
C MET A 94 -0.07 0.06 -12.94
N PHE A 95 -0.21 -0.53 -14.14
CA PHE A 95 0.16 0.12 -15.40
C PHE A 95 -0.79 1.25 -15.82
N GLU A 96 -2.03 1.24 -15.36
CA GLU A 96 -2.98 2.36 -15.55
C GLU A 96 -2.60 3.59 -14.69
N CYS A 97 -1.91 3.37 -13.57
CA CYS A 97 -1.39 4.42 -12.70
C CYS A 97 0.04 4.85 -13.11
N ARG A 98 0.16 5.90 -13.93
CA ARG A 98 1.45 6.40 -14.46
C ARG A 98 2.56 6.55 -13.42
N GLU A 99 2.23 7.04 -12.23
CA GLU A 99 3.21 7.32 -11.17
C GLU A 99 3.53 6.09 -10.30
N ALA A 100 2.85 4.95 -10.50
CA ALA A 100 2.99 3.79 -9.61
C ALA A 100 4.40 3.20 -9.63
N LEU A 101 4.92 2.88 -10.82
CA LEU A 101 6.26 2.31 -10.97
C LEU A 101 7.37 3.30 -10.60
N PRO A 102 7.34 4.59 -11.03
CA PRO A 102 8.31 5.58 -10.56
C PRO A 102 8.34 5.76 -9.04
N VAL A 103 7.18 5.79 -8.38
CA VAL A 103 7.10 5.94 -6.92
C VAL A 103 7.60 4.68 -6.22
N LEU A 104 7.28 3.48 -6.72
CA LEU A 104 7.79 2.22 -6.18
C LEU A 104 9.31 2.10 -6.36
N ALA A 105 9.86 2.49 -7.51
CA ALA A 105 11.29 2.42 -7.80
C ALA A 105 12.14 3.26 -6.84
N ARG A 106 11.59 4.35 -6.29
CA ARG A 106 12.25 5.15 -5.24
C ARG A 106 12.50 4.37 -3.93
N SER A 107 11.82 3.23 -3.72
CA SER A 107 12.07 2.36 -2.57
C SER A 107 13.34 1.53 -2.69
N LEU A 108 14.00 1.52 -3.86
CA LEU A 108 15.32 0.91 -4.09
C LEU A 108 16.45 1.77 -3.47
N ASP A 109 16.34 2.07 -2.18
CA ASP A 109 17.30 2.85 -1.40
C ASP A 109 18.23 1.92 -0.60
N ALA A 110 19.53 1.96 -0.91
CA ALA A 110 20.54 1.15 -0.23
C ALA A 110 20.63 1.42 1.29
N ARG A 111 20.16 2.58 1.77
CA ARG A 111 20.10 2.91 3.20
C ARG A 111 18.97 2.17 3.93
N LYS A 112 17.98 1.66 3.20
CA LYS A 112 16.82 0.91 3.72
C LYS A 112 16.74 -0.47 3.04
N PRO A 113 17.70 -1.38 3.30
CA PRO A 113 17.83 -2.64 2.54
C PRO A 113 16.58 -3.52 2.59
N HIS A 114 15.82 -3.50 3.69
CA HIS A 114 14.56 -4.24 3.79
C HIS A 114 13.48 -3.71 2.84
N CYS A 115 13.36 -2.38 2.69
CA CYS A 115 12.44 -1.79 1.73
C CYS A 115 12.89 -2.03 0.28
N ALA A 116 14.20 -1.90 0.02
CA ALA A 116 14.76 -2.12 -1.31
C ALA A 116 14.58 -3.57 -1.77
N LEU A 117 14.81 -4.55 -0.88
CA LEU A 117 14.61 -5.96 -1.19
C LEU A 117 13.14 -6.27 -1.47
N GLU A 118 12.20 -5.70 -0.70
CA GLU A 118 10.77 -5.91 -0.93
C GLU A 118 10.31 -5.28 -2.25
N ALA A 119 10.77 -4.07 -2.57
CA ALA A 119 10.41 -3.36 -3.80
C ALA A 119 10.99 -4.01 -5.08
N ALA A 120 11.97 -4.90 -4.95
CA ALA A 120 12.60 -5.61 -6.06
C ALA A 120 11.97 -6.98 -6.37
N LYS A 121 10.93 -7.39 -5.64
CA LYS A 121 10.18 -8.62 -5.89
C LYS A 121 9.24 -8.49 -7.08
#